data_AF-U3MDG1-F1
#
_entry.id   AF-U3MDG1-F1
#
_cell.length_a   1.000
_cell.length_b   1.000
_cell.length_c   1.000
_cell.angle_alpha   90.00
_cell.angle_beta   90.00
_cell.angle_gamma   90.00
#
_symmetry.space_group_name_H-M   'P 1'
#
loop_
_entity.id
_entity.type
_entity.pdbx_description
1 polymer ?
#
loop_
_entity_poly.entity_id
_entity_poly.type
_entity_poly.pdbx_seq_one_letter_code
_entity_poly.pdbx_strand_id
1 'polypeptide(L)'
;DDENINSQPFMRWRERFIYCIEGINRAAAATGEVKGSYLNVTAATMDDMIARSEYAKELGSIIIMIDLVIGYTAIQTMSVWARENDMILHLHRAGNSTYARQKNHGINFRVI
;
A
#
# COMPACT_ATOMS: atom_id res chain seq x y z
N ASP A 1 6.86 -2.41 -0.37
CA ASP A 1 7.51 -1.29 0.33
C ASP A 1 7.44 -1.51 1.84
N ASP A 2 8.32 -0.86 2.59
CA ASP A 2 8.21 -0.74 4.05
C ASP A 2 7.11 0.30 4.40
N GLU A 3 6.48 0.21 5.58
CA GLU A 3 5.40 1.12 5.98
C GLU A 3 5.82 2.58 6.06
N ASN A 4 7.10 2.83 6.33
CA ASN A 4 7.64 4.17 6.41
C ASN A 4 8.17 4.70 5.07
N ILE A 5 8.11 3.90 4.00
CA ILE A 5 8.53 4.31 2.65
C ILE A 5 7.31 4.83 1.90
N ASN A 6 7.19 6.16 1.82
CA ASN A 6 6.09 6.84 1.14
C ASN A 6 6.67 7.66 -0.01
N SER A 7 7.17 8.85 0.28
CA SER A 7 7.90 9.73 -0.65
C SER A 7 8.86 10.62 0.13
N GLN A 8 10.13 10.25 0.14
CA GLN A 8 11.16 10.90 0.93
C GLN A 8 12.15 11.66 0.02
N PRO A 9 12.95 12.60 0.57
CA PRO A 9 13.94 13.32 -0.23
C PRO A 9 14.93 12.44 -0.98
N PHE A 10 15.29 11.29 -0.42
CA PHE A 10 16.24 10.35 -1.01
C PHE A 10 15.62 9.40 -2.06
N MET A 11 14.29 9.32 -2.13
CA MET A 11 13.57 8.45 -3.05
C MET A 11 12.13 8.93 -3.19
N ARG A 12 11.80 9.57 -4.32
CA ARG A 12 10.41 9.99 -4.59
C ARG A 12 9.59 8.81 -5.09
N TRP A 13 8.30 8.84 -4.80
CA TRP A 13 7.42 7.68 -5.02
C TRP A 13 7.29 7.27 -6.48
N ARG A 14 7.26 8.22 -7.43
CA ARG A 14 7.16 7.92 -8.86
C ARG A 14 8.37 7.13 -9.37
N GLU A 15 9.57 7.57 -8.99
CA GLU A 15 10.83 6.90 -9.34
C GLU A 15 10.81 5.45 -8.84
N ARG A 16 10.43 5.25 -7.57
CA ARG A 16 10.30 3.92 -6.98
C ARG A 16 9.34 3.03 -7.77
N PHE A 17 8.15 3.53 -8.11
CA PHE A 17 7.14 2.73 -8.80
C PHE A 17 7.61 2.25 -10.17
N ILE A 18 8.22 3.14 -10.97
CA ILE A 18 8.72 2.80 -12.32
C ILE A 18 9.79 1.70 -12.24
N TYR A 19 10.80 1.87 -11.38
CA TYR A 19 11.88 0.88 -11.24
C TYR A 19 11.39 -0.44 -10.65
N CYS A 20 10.40 -0.41 -9.73
CA CYS A 20 9.77 -1.62 -9.23
C CYS A 20 9.03 -2.39 -10.33
N ILE A 21 8.26 -1.71 -11.18
CA ILE A 21 7.53 -2.35 -12.28
C ILE A 21 8.49 -2.95 -13.31
N GLU A 22 9.59 -2.28 -13.62
CA GLU A 22 10.65 -2.85 -14.46
C GLU A 22 11.21 -4.14 -13.84
N GLY A 23 11.50 -4.14 -12.53
CA GLY A 23 11.98 -5.32 -11.81
C GLY A 23 10.96 -6.46 -11.77
N ILE A 24 9.68 -6.14 -11.55
CA ILE A 24 8.57 -7.11 -11.54
C ILE A 24 8.44 -7.78 -12.90
N ASN A 25 8.42 -7.01 -13.99
CA ASN A 25 8.28 -7.55 -15.34
C ASN A 25 9.50 -8.37 -15.75
N ARG A 26 10.71 -7.95 -15.36
CA ARG A 26 11.94 -8.74 -15.57
C ARG A 26 11.87 -10.09 -14.85
N ALA A 27 11.41 -10.10 -13.58
CA ALA A 27 11.26 -11.32 -12.80
C ALA A 27 10.17 -12.23 -13.35
N ALA A 28 9.04 -11.67 -13.80
CA ALA A 28 7.95 -12.41 -14.42
C ALA A 28 8.42 -13.06 -15.73
N ALA A 29 9.08 -12.32 -16.61
CA ALA A 29 9.62 -12.84 -17.87
C ALA A 29 10.67 -13.96 -17.65
N ALA A 30 11.49 -13.85 -16.61
CA ALA A 30 12.51 -14.85 -16.29
C ALA A 30 11.94 -16.15 -15.71
N THR A 31 10.73 -16.12 -15.14
CA THR A 31 10.16 -17.25 -14.39
C THR A 31 8.90 -17.85 -14.99
N GLY A 32 8.19 -17.10 -15.85
CA GLY A 32 6.86 -17.49 -16.33
C GLY A 32 5.76 -17.39 -15.27
N GLU A 33 6.04 -16.83 -14.10
CA GLU A 33 5.10 -16.66 -13.00
C GLU A 33 4.64 -15.21 -12.87
N VAL A 34 3.43 -15.01 -12.35
CA VAL A 34 2.94 -13.68 -11.95
C VAL A 34 3.76 -13.19 -10.75
N LYS A 35 4.29 -11.96 -10.84
CA LYS A 35 5.06 -11.30 -9.77
C LYS A 35 4.42 -9.98 -9.38
N GLY A 36 4.79 -9.45 -8.22
CA GLY A 36 4.33 -8.15 -7.75
C GLY A 36 5.17 -7.66 -6.57
N SER A 37 5.05 -6.36 -6.28
CA SER A 37 5.58 -5.72 -5.08
C SER A 37 4.51 -4.78 -4.54
N TYR A 38 4.36 -4.72 -3.23
CA TYR A 38 3.32 -3.90 -2.60
C TYR A 38 3.74 -2.43 -2.66
N LEU A 39 3.27 -1.70 -3.67
CA LEU A 39 3.60 -0.28 -3.85
C LEU A 39 2.85 0.56 -2.82
N ASN A 40 3.57 1.25 -1.92
CA ASN A 40 2.95 1.99 -0.83
C ASN A 40 2.37 3.33 -1.32
N VAL A 41 1.04 3.44 -1.26
CA VAL A 41 0.28 4.62 -1.67
C VAL A 41 -0.11 5.52 -0.50
N THR A 42 0.21 5.15 0.75
CA THR A 42 -0.01 5.99 1.95
C THR A 42 0.57 7.39 1.74
N ALA A 43 -0.26 8.40 1.97
CA ALA A 43 0.09 9.81 1.81
C ALA A 43 -0.66 10.67 2.85
N ALA A 44 -0.36 11.97 2.88
CA ALA A 44 -0.93 12.90 3.85
C ALA A 44 -2.39 13.30 3.53
N THR A 45 -2.77 13.29 2.25
CA THR A 45 -4.11 13.67 1.79
C THR A 45 -4.71 12.55 0.93
N MET A 46 -6.05 12.49 0.88
CA MET A 46 -6.73 11.53 0.01
C MET A 46 -6.40 11.76 -1.47
N ASP A 47 -6.29 13.01 -1.91
CA ASP A 47 -5.94 13.33 -3.29
C ASP A 47 -4.56 12.76 -3.67
N ASP A 48 -3.57 12.87 -2.78
CA ASP A 48 -2.26 12.28 -3.00
C ASP A 48 -2.31 10.74 -3.01
N MET A 49 -3.12 10.13 -2.15
CA MET A 49 -3.30 8.68 -2.11
C MET A 49 -3.93 8.15 -3.40
N ILE A 50 -4.99 8.81 -3.88
CA ILE A 50 -5.64 8.46 -5.15
C ILE A 50 -4.68 8.69 -6.31
N ALA A 51 -3.95 9.80 -6.36
CA ALA A 51 -2.97 10.07 -7.42
C ALA A 51 -1.87 9.00 -7.50
N ARG A 52 -1.39 8.49 -6.35
CA ARG A 52 -0.43 7.38 -6.33
C ARG A 52 -1.06 6.06 -6.78
N SER A 53 -2.31 5.81 -6.40
CA SER A 53 -3.03 4.59 -6.72
C SER A 53 -3.37 4.50 -8.21
N GLU A 54 -3.85 5.60 -8.80
CA GLU A 54 -4.07 5.72 -10.24
C GLU A 54 -2.77 5.50 -11.02
N TYR A 55 -1.66 6.06 -10.55
CA TYR A 55 -0.36 5.84 -11.20
C TYR A 55 0.10 4.38 -11.12
N ALA A 56 -0.09 3.71 -9.97
CA ALA A 56 0.21 2.28 -9.84
C ALA A 56 -0.64 1.41 -10.77
N LYS A 57 -1.92 1.77 -10.94
CA LYS A 57 -2.84 1.13 -11.90
C LYS A 57 -2.38 1.35 -13.34
N GLU A 58 -2.04 2.59 -13.71
CA GLU A 58 -1.57 2.95 -15.05
C GLU A 58 -0.30 2.16 -15.42
N LEU A 59 0.60 1.94 -14.47
CA LEU A 59 1.80 1.12 -14.67
C LEU A 59 1.53 -0.40 -14.69
N GLY A 60 0.30 -0.83 -14.40
CA GLY A 60 -0.08 -2.25 -14.40
C GLY A 60 0.33 -3.04 -13.16
N SER A 61 0.47 -2.40 -12.00
CA SER A 61 0.67 -3.13 -10.74
C SER A 61 -0.53 -4.01 -10.42
N ILE A 62 -0.29 -5.22 -9.90
CA ILE A 62 -1.34 -6.13 -9.42
C ILE A 62 -1.76 -5.84 -7.96
N ILE A 63 -0.93 -5.11 -7.21
CA ILE A 63 -1.10 -4.90 -5.78
C ILE A 63 -0.53 -3.55 -5.33
N ILE A 64 -1.23 -2.89 -4.41
CA ILE A 64 -0.77 -1.71 -3.67
C ILE A 64 -0.87 -1.98 -2.16
N MET A 65 -0.21 -1.16 -1.35
CA MET A 65 -0.37 -1.18 0.10
C MET A 65 -0.73 0.17 0.69
N ILE A 66 -1.44 0.10 1.82
CA ILE A 66 -1.80 1.20 2.70
C ILE A 66 -1.43 0.87 4.16
N ASP A 67 -1.25 1.89 4.97
CA ASP A 67 -0.92 1.76 6.38
C ASP A 67 -2.11 2.09 7.26
N LEU A 68 -2.32 1.33 8.34
CA LEU A 68 -3.43 1.52 9.29
C LEU A 68 -3.52 2.96 9.86
N VAL A 69 -2.39 3.66 9.93
CA VAL A 69 -2.31 5.04 10.43
C VAL A 69 -3.08 6.06 9.59
N ILE A 70 -3.48 5.73 8.35
CA ILE A 70 -4.35 6.62 7.54
C ILE A 70 -5.78 6.73 8.10
N GLY A 71 -6.19 5.78 8.96
CA GLY A 71 -7.52 5.75 9.58
C GLY A 71 -8.62 5.10 8.73
N TYR A 72 -9.70 4.68 9.40
CA TYR A 72 -10.74 3.84 8.79
C TYR A 72 -11.49 4.49 7.63
N THR A 73 -11.72 5.81 7.67
CA THR A 73 -12.38 6.52 6.58
C THR A 73 -11.57 6.38 5.28
N ALA A 74 -10.26 6.64 5.33
CA ALA A 74 -9.38 6.51 4.18
C ALA A 74 -9.26 5.03 3.74
N ILE A 75 -9.17 4.08 4.69
CA ILE A 75 -9.16 2.64 4.37
C ILE A 75 -10.42 2.22 3.61
N GLN A 76 -11.60 2.70 4.01
CA GLN A 76 -12.85 2.40 3.32
C GLN A 76 -12.87 2.99 1.90
N THR A 77 -12.47 4.25 1.73
CA THR A 77 -12.34 4.86 0.40
C THR A 77 -11.38 4.07 -0.49
N MET A 78 -10.21 3.68 0.04
CA MET A 78 -9.24 2.87 -0.69
C MET A 78 -9.75 1.47 -1.01
N SER A 79 -10.58 0.88 -0.15
CA SER A 79 -11.18 -0.44 -0.37
C SER A 79 -12.20 -0.41 -1.52
N VAL A 80 -13.02 0.65 -1.58
CA VAL A 80 -13.95 0.87 -2.70
C VAL A 80 -13.18 1.13 -3.98
N TRP A 81 -12.20 2.04 -3.95
CA TRP A 81 -11.36 2.32 -5.11
C TRP A 81 -10.66 1.05 -5.62
N ALA A 82 -10.08 0.24 -4.74
CA ALA A 82 -9.38 -0.98 -5.13
C ALA A 82 -10.32 -1.98 -5.81
N ARG A 83 -11.56 -2.12 -5.32
CA ARG A 83 -12.59 -2.96 -5.95
C ARG A 83 -12.96 -2.47 -7.35
N GLU A 84 -13.16 -1.17 -7.52
CA GLU A 84 -13.55 -0.57 -8.81
C GLU A 84 -12.42 -0.60 -9.85
N ASN A 85 -11.19 -0.85 -9.42
CA ASN A 85 -9.99 -0.81 -10.24
C ASN A 85 -9.25 -2.16 -10.31
N ASP A 86 -9.90 -3.26 -9.94
CA ASP A 86 -9.34 -4.63 -9.97
C ASP A 86 -7.98 -4.77 -9.25
N MET A 87 -7.80 -4.04 -8.15
CA MET A 87 -6.52 -3.92 -7.44
C MET A 87 -6.52 -4.71 -6.14
N ILE A 88 -5.46 -5.51 -5.89
CA ILE A 88 -5.26 -6.12 -4.57
C ILE A 88 -4.79 -5.04 -3.59
N LEU A 89 -5.46 -4.94 -2.43
CA LEU A 89 -5.14 -3.96 -1.39
C LEU A 89 -4.53 -4.64 -0.16
N HIS A 90 -3.24 -4.42 0.06
CA HIS A 90 -2.53 -4.88 1.26
C HIS A 90 -2.65 -3.83 2.38
N LEU A 91 -2.97 -4.25 3.60
CA LEU A 91 -3.00 -3.39 4.79
C LEU A 91 -1.86 -3.73 5.74
N HIS A 92 -0.95 -2.78 5.93
CA HIS A 92 0.04 -2.84 6.99
C HIS A 92 -0.52 -2.25 8.29
N ARG A 93 -0.27 -2.91 9.44
CA ARG A 93 -0.89 -2.57 10.74
C ARG A 93 -0.09 -1.56 11.58
N ALA A 94 0.55 -0.59 10.94
CA ALA A 94 1.33 0.44 11.62
C ALA A 94 0.51 1.11 12.74
N GLY A 95 1.10 1.25 13.93
CA GLY A 95 0.41 1.84 15.09
C GLY A 95 -0.51 0.90 15.89
N ASN A 96 -0.91 -0.28 15.38
CA ASN A 96 -1.84 -1.20 16.07
C ASN A 96 -1.39 -1.54 17.50
N SER A 97 -0.12 -1.89 17.69
CA SER A 97 0.40 -2.34 18.99
C SER A 97 0.38 -1.26 20.08
N THR A 98 0.12 0.00 19.74
CA THR A 98 -0.03 1.07 20.74
C THR A 98 -1.25 0.85 21.65
N TYR A 99 -2.30 0.21 21.14
CA TYR A 99 -3.52 -0.13 21.89
C TYR A 99 -3.87 -1.62 21.87
N ALA A 100 -3.19 -2.45 21.08
CA ALA A 100 -3.49 -3.89 21.00
C ALA A 100 -2.52 -4.80 21.77
N ARG A 101 -1.49 -4.24 22.42
CA ARG A 101 -0.43 -5.02 23.08
C ARG A 101 -0.81 -5.51 24.47
N GLN A 102 -1.39 -4.63 25.29
CA GLN A 102 -1.59 -4.93 26.71
C GLN A 102 -2.87 -5.74 26.91
N LYS A 103 -2.81 -6.77 27.75
CA LYS A 103 -3.96 -7.66 28.00
C LYS A 103 -5.05 -6.98 28.82
N ASN A 104 -4.68 -6.03 29.68
CA ASN A 104 -5.55 -5.39 30.66
C ASN A 104 -6.18 -4.08 30.20
N HIS A 105 -5.74 -3.51 29.07
CA HIS A 105 -6.29 -2.25 28.55
C HIS A 105 -6.05 -2.13 27.04
N GLY A 106 -7.03 -1.60 26.31
CA GLY A 106 -6.96 -1.38 24.86
C GLY A 106 -7.94 -2.25 24.09
N ILE A 107 -7.60 -2.58 22.83
CA ILE A 107 -8.46 -3.33 21.90
C ILE A 107 -7.71 -4.56 21.42
N ASN A 108 -8.24 -5.75 21.66
CA ASN A 108 -7.60 -6.96 21.15
C ASN A 108 -7.59 -6.95 19.61
N PHE A 109 -6.47 -7.30 18.99
CA PHE A 109 -6.33 -7.29 17.53
C PHE A 109 -7.37 -8.14 16.80
N ARG A 110 -7.99 -9.16 17.43
CA ARG A 110 -9.07 -9.92 16.78
C ARG A 110 -10.33 -9.10 16.45
N VAL A 111 -10.48 -7.93 17.07
CA VAL A 111 -11.61 -7.02 16.86
C VAL A 111 -11.32 -6.04 15.71
N ILE A 112 -10.05 -5.74 15.48
CA ILE A 112 -9.57 -4.92 14.37
C ILE A 112 -9.59 -5.76 13.10
#